data_AF-A0A2R6KZN5-F1
#
_entry.id   AF-A0A2R6KZN5-F1
#
_cell.length_a   1.000
_cell.length_b   1.000
_cell.length_c   1.000
_cell.angle_alpha   90.00
_cell.angle_beta   90.00
_cell.angle_gamma   90.00
#
_symmetry.space_group_name_H-M   'P 1'
#
loop_
_entity.id
_entity.type
_entity.pdbx_description
1 polymer ?
#
loop_
_entity_poly.entity_id
_entity_poly.type
_entity_poly.pdbx_seq_one_letter_code
_entity_poly.pdbx_strand_id
1 'polypeptide(L)' 'AKSARESHVAALEAEYGAVGSGYPSDPTTRAFLREHVATTGDLPACARESWATCEDVLAAAEQSALGEF' A
#
# COMPACT_ATOMS: atom_id res chain seq x y z
N ALA A 1 9.55 -22.01 4.49
CA ALA A 1 9.39 -20.91 3.51
C ALA A 1 8.77 -19.62 4.11
N LYS A 2 9.03 -19.29 5.39
CA LYS A 2 8.59 -18.03 6.02
C LYS A 2 9.68 -16.95 5.98
N SER A 3 10.95 -17.35 6.16
CA SER A 3 12.08 -16.42 6.27
C SER A 3 12.37 -15.57 5.02
N ALA A 4 12.08 -16.07 3.82
CA ALA A 4 12.24 -15.31 2.58
C ALA A 4 11.23 -14.14 2.46
N ARG A 5 10.04 -14.32 3.03
CA ARG A 5 9.00 -13.28 3.06
C ARG A 5 9.33 -12.20 4.07
N GLU A 6 9.77 -12.58 5.27
CA GLU A 6 10.13 -11.62 6.33
C GLU A 6 11.32 -10.74 5.92
N SER A 7 12.31 -11.32 5.23
CA SER A 7 13.45 -10.54 4.69
C SER A 7 13.02 -9.58 3.57
N HIS A 8 12.06 -9.98 2.74
CA HIS A 8 11.50 -9.08 1.72
C HIS A 8 10.74 -7.91 2.36
N VAL A 9 9.91 -8.17 3.37
CA VAL A 9 9.21 -7.11 4.11
C VAL A 9 10.20 -6.16 4.80
N ALA A 10 11.25 -6.68 5.45
CA ALA A 10 12.26 -5.84 6.07
C ALA A 10 13.02 -4.95 5.08
N ALA A 11 13.27 -5.43 3.85
CA ALA A 11 13.87 -4.61 2.80
C ALA A 11 12.93 -3.49 2.34
N LEU A 12 11.63 -3.78 2.20
CA LEU A 12 10.62 -2.77 1.91
C LEU A 12 10.48 -1.76 3.04
N GLU A 13 10.59 -2.20 4.29
CA GLU A 13 10.54 -1.30 5.44
C GLU A 13 11.70 -0.30 5.46
N ALA A 14 12.87 -0.72 4.99
CA ALA A 14 14.03 0.17 4.88
C ALA A 14 13.87 1.23 3.77
N GLU A 15 13.12 0.93 2.70
CA GLU A 15 12.93 1.83 1.55
C GLU A 15 11.71 2.75 1.73
N TYR A 16 10.58 2.20 2.18
CA TYR A 16 9.28 2.88 2.23
C TYR A 16 8.83 3.25 3.66
N GLY A 17 9.51 2.77 4.70
CA GLY A 17 9.09 2.94 6.09
C GLY A 17 8.12 1.84 6.54
N ALA A 18 7.18 2.15 7.43
CA ALA A 18 6.31 1.14 8.03
C ALA A 18 5.25 0.58 7.05
N VAL A 19 5.65 -0.36 6.18
CA VAL A 19 4.75 -1.03 5.20
C VAL A 19 3.82 -2.07 5.83
N GLY A 20 4.13 -2.51 7.06
CA GLY A 20 3.39 -3.55 7.76
C GLY A 20 3.64 -4.95 7.19
N SER A 21 2.77 -5.89 7.52
CA SER A 21 2.93 -7.29 7.09
C SER A 21 2.75 -7.49 5.59
N GLY A 22 2.09 -6.59 4.88
CA GLY A 22 1.76 -6.76 3.46
C GLY A 22 0.50 -7.60 3.22
N TYR A 23 -0.32 -7.86 4.25
CA TYR A 23 -1.61 -8.55 4.10
C TYR A 23 -2.79 -7.56 4.08
N PRO A 24 -3.88 -7.88 3.35
CA PRO A 24 -5.10 -7.09 3.38
C PRO A 24 -5.72 -6.93 4.76
N SER A 25 -5.48 -7.84 5.70
CA SER A 25 -6.03 -7.75 7.05
C SER A 25 -5.21 -6.85 7.98
N ASP A 26 -4.02 -6.41 7.56
CA ASP A 26 -3.15 -5.59 8.38
C ASP A 26 -3.51 -4.10 8.25
N PRO A 27 -3.92 -3.44 9.35
CA PRO A 27 -4.21 -2.02 9.32
C PRO A 27 -3.01 -1.17 8.91
N THR A 28 -1.78 -1.59 9.24
CA THR A 28 -0.54 -0.87 8.90
C THR A 28 -0.33 -0.84 7.39
N THR A 29 -0.48 -2.00 6.74
CA THR A 29 -0.37 -2.09 5.28
C THR A 29 -1.44 -1.27 4.58
N ARG A 30 -2.68 -1.30 5.08
CA ARG A 30 -3.75 -0.45 4.53
C ARG A 30 -3.46 1.03 4.68
N ALA A 31 -2.94 1.47 5.83
CA ALA A 31 -2.59 2.87 6.06
C ALA A 31 -1.45 3.31 5.13
N PHE A 32 -0.38 2.52 5.07
CA PHE A 32 0.75 2.75 4.16
C PHE A 32 0.30 2.92 2.71
N LEU A 33 -0.50 1.98 2.18
CA LEU A 33 -0.98 2.06 0.80
C LEU A 33 -1.83 3.31 0.55
N ARG A 34 -2.73 3.68 1.48
CA ARG A 34 -3.54 4.90 1.35
C ARG A 34 -2.71 6.16 1.34
N GLU A 35 -1.77 6.28 2.27
CA GLU A 35 -0.90 7.46 2.38
C GLU A 35 0.01 7.60 1.14
N HIS A 36 0.55 6.48 0.66
CA HIS A 36 1.40 6.47 -0.53
C HIS A 36 0.63 6.92 -1.78
N VAL A 37 -0.56 6.37 -2.01
CA VAL A 37 -1.44 6.76 -3.13
C VAL A 37 -1.92 8.21 -2.97
N ALA A 38 -2.29 8.66 -1.78
CA ALA A 38 -2.71 10.04 -1.55
C ALA A 38 -1.57 11.05 -1.80
N THR A 39 -0.32 10.66 -1.56
CA THR A 39 0.85 11.52 -1.76
C THR A 39 1.37 11.49 -3.19
N THR A 40 1.41 10.31 -3.82
CA THR A 40 2.07 10.09 -5.12
C THR A 40 1.08 10.01 -6.28
N GLY A 41 -0.17 9.67 -6.01
CA GLY A 41 -1.20 9.36 -7.01
C GLY A 41 -1.21 7.91 -7.48
N ASP A 42 -0.14 7.16 -7.21
CA ASP A 42 0.07 5.78 -7.68
C ASP A 42 0.42 4.83 -6.54
N LEU A 43 0.35 3.52 -6.80
CA LEU A 43 0.76 2.48 -5.86
C LEU A 43 2.29 2.36 -5.79
N PRO A 44 2.84 1.95 -4.63
CA PRO A 44 4.28 1.72 -4.53
C PRO A 44 4.70 0.54 -5.42
N ALA A 45 5.91 0.56 -5.96
CA ALA A 45 6.39 -0.44 -6.91
C ALA A 45 6.37 -1.90 -6.37
N CYS A 46 6.39 -2.05 -5.04
CA CYS A 46 6.29 -3.35 -4.38
C CYS A 46 4.84 -3.87 -4.23
N ALA A 47 3.83 -3.02 -4.43
CA ALA A 47 2.43 -3.40 -4.34
C ALA A 47 1.96 -4.11 -5.62
N ARG A 48 0.94 -4.96 -5.47
CA ARG A 48 0.35 -5.69 -6.58
C ARG A 48 -0.98 -5.02 -6.92
N GLU A 49 -1.05 -4.36 -8.06
CA GLU A 49 -2.25 -3.66 -8.53
C GLU A 49 -3.48 -4.58 -8.57
N SER A 50 -3.29 -5.87 -8.89
CA SER A 50 -4.37 -6.86 -8.97
C SER A 50 -4.95 -7.30 -7.61
N TRP A 51 -4.46 -6.76 -6.50
CA TRP A 51 -5.05 -7.02 -5.19
C TRP A 51 -6.18 -6.06 -4.90
N ALA A 52 -7.30 -6.61 -4.42
CA ALA A 52 -8.49 -5.83 -4.04
C ALA A 52 -8.16 -4.65 -3.12
N THR A 53 -7.24 -4.80 -2.15
CA THR A 53 -6.83 -3.68 -1.27
C THR A 53 -6.15 -2.55 -2.02
N CYS A 54 -5.40 -2.85 -3.08
CA CYS A 54 -4.73 -1.84 -3.91
C CYS A 54 -5.73 -1.14 -4.83
N GLU A 55 -6.66 -1.89 -5.43
CA GLU A 55 -7.77 -1.35 -6.22
C GLU A 55 -8.66 -0.44 -5.36
N ASP A 56 -9.04 -0.88 -4.15
CA ASP A 56 -9.88 -0.12 -3.22
C ASP A 56 -9.26 1.24 -2.84
N VAL A 57 -7.94 1.29 -2.60
CA VAL A 57 -7.26 2.55 -2.22
C VAL A 57 -7.11 3.50 -3.40
N LEU A 58 -6.85 2.99 -4.61
CA LEU A 58 -6.82 3.82 -5.82
C LEU A 58 -8.20 4.42 -6.10
N ALA A 59 -9.25 3.60 -6.06
CA ALA A 59 -10.62 4.07 -6.25
C ALA A 59 -11.03 5.12 -5.20
N ALA A 60 -10.63 4.91 -3.93
CA ALA A 60 -10.90 5.88 -2.86
C ALA A 60 -10.15 7.21 -3.07
N ALA A 61 -8.91 7.17 -3.59
CA ALA A 61 -8.15 8.37 -3.89
C ALA A 61 -8.76 9.17 -5.05
N GLU A 62 -9.17 8.48 -6.13
CA GLU A 62 -9.85 9.10 -7.27
C GLU A 62 -11.17 9.77 -6.85
N GLN A 63 -11.98 9.11 -6.02
CA GLN A 63 -13.22 9.67 -5.48
C GLN A 63 -12.99 10.92 -4.61
N SER A 64 -11.92 10.92 -3.81
CA SER A 64 -11.58 12.06 -2.94
C SER A 64 -11.16 13.28 -3.75
N ALA A 65 -10.44 13.09 -4.87
CA ALA A 65 -10.07 14.17 -5.77
C ALA A 65 -11.26 14.78 -6.54
N LEU A 66 -12.31 13.99 -6.81
CA LEU A 66 -13.51 14.46 -7.51
C LEU A 66 -14.46 15.27 -6.61
N GLY A 67 -14.37 15.11 -5.28
CA GLY A 67 -15.22 15.80 -4.31
C GLY A 67 -14.84 17.25 -4.01
N GLU A 68 -13.71 17.75 -4.52
CA GLU A 68 -13.21 19.10 -4.25
C GLU A 68 -13.66 20.20 -5.25
N PHE A 69 -14.60 19.91 -6.15
CA PHE A 69 -15.10 20.84 -7.18
C PHE A 69 -16.42 21.55 -6.83
#